data_AF-A0A9Q0WSP0-F1
#
_entry.id   AF-A0A9Q0WSP0-F1
#
_cell.length_a   1.000
_cell.length_b   1.000
_cell.length_c   1.000
_cell.angle_alpha   90.00
_cell.angle_beta   90.00
_cell.angle_gamma   90.00
#
_symmetry.space_group_name_H-M   'P 1'
#
loop_
_entity.id
_entity.type
_entity.pdbx_description
1 polymer ?
#
loop_
_entity_poly.entity_id
_entity_poly.type
_entity_poly.pdbx_seq_one_letter_code
_entity_poly.pdbx_strand_id
1 'polypeptide(L)'
;MLAFECRATSAEAEENDGVFCTPDSINVLDFRNPSGIGLKIPKIGVSVQSVLTRGDSIYIGCANTRFAGKKHPCPQVQHFSLRKQRLVNTYSLPESNSHSHHSAITQVWGNSNLVMGVCGLGLFAFDASKDDSPQSFTGDISSTQKVKDVIGSDDLYSPSFDYLASCALLISRDRPALWKQLL
;
A
#
# COMPACT_ATOMS: atom_id res chain seq x y z
N MET A 1 1.56 -8.47 -9.31
CA MET A 1 0.16 -8.04 -9.16
C MET A 1 -0.10 -6.86 -10.08
N LEU A 2 -1.24 -6.84 -10.77
CA LEU A 2 -1.64 -5.81 -11.74
C LEU A 2 -2.80 -4.99 -11.13
N ALA A 3 -2.70 -3.66 -11.10
CA ALA A 3 -3.86 -2.79 -10.87
C ALA A 3 -4.19 -2.10 -12.19
N PHE A 4 -5.41 -2.31 -12.69
CA PHE A 4 -5.95 -1.66 -13.86
C PHE A 4 -7.05 -0.70 -13.42
N GLU A 5 -7.04 0.53 -13.94
CA GLU A 5 -8.13 1.48 -13.80
C GLU A 5 -9.20 1.19 -14.87
N CYS A 6 -10.49 1.35 -14.55
CA CYS A 6 -11.58 1.10 -15.50
C CYS A 6 -11.76 2.27 -16.48
N ARG A 7 -11.34 2.04 -17.75
CA ARG A 7 -11.72 2.67 -19.03
C ARG A 7 -12.11 4.17 -19.01
N ALA A 8 -11.10 5.03 -19.04
CA ALA A 8 -11.09 6.18 -19.94
C ALA A 8 -10.27 5.80 -21.19
N THR A 9 -10.52 6.43 -22.34
CA THR A 9 -9.66 6.20 -23.51
C THR A 9 -8.28 6.81 -23.24
N SER A 10 -7.19 6.08 -23.52
CA SER A 10 -5.79 6.51 -23.33
C SER A 10 -5.46 7.85 -24.02
N ALA A 11 -6.27 8.26 -25.00
CA ALA A 11 -6.15 9.53 -25.71
C ALA A 11 -6.72 10.75 -24.95
N GLU A 12 -7.61 10.53 -23.98
CA GLU A 12 -8.32 11.59 -23.23
C GLU A 12 -7.85 11.71 -21.78
N ALA A 13 -7.06 10.74 -21.29
CA ALA A 13 -6.49 10.76 -19.95
C ALA A 13 -5.07 11.34 -19.99
N GLU A 14 -4.85 12.43 -19.25
CA GLU A 14 -3.48 12.86 -18.85
C GLU A 14 -2.84 11.88 -17.86
N GLU A 15 -3.60 10.86 -17.43
CA GLU A 15 -3.23 9.88 -16.42
C GLU A 15 -2.63 8.61 -17.07
N ASN A 16 -1.72 7.95 -16.35
CA ASN A 16 -1.04 6.74 -16.85
C ASN A 16 -2.02 5.56 -16.97
N ASP A 17 -1.79 4.63 -17.90
CA ASP A 17 -2.74 3.55 -18.22
C ASP A 17 -2.82 2.44 -17.14
N GLY A 18 -1.87 2.40 -16.21
CA GLY A 18 -1.87 1.46 -15.10
C GLY A 18 -0.51 1.29 -14.42
N VAL A 19 -0.46 0.45 -13.38
CA VAL A 19 0.78 0.15 -12.64
C VAL A 19 0.90 -1.33 -12.33
N PHE A 20 2.12 -1.84 -12.47
CA PHE A 20 2.48 -3.20 -12.06
C PHE A 20 3.85 -3.26 -11.39
N CYS A 21 4.04 -4.25 -10.52
CA CYS A 21 5.29 -4.43 -9.79
C CYS A 21 6.03 -5.69 -10.25
N THR A 22 7.33 -5.54 -10.54
CA THR A 22 8.29 -6.65 -10.66
C THR A 22 9.00 -6.85 -9.31
N PRO A 23 9.90 -7.82 -9.13
CA PRO A 23 10.67 -7.96 -7.87
C PRO A 23 11.51 -6.71 -7.51
N ASP A 24 12.00 -5.98 -8.51
CA ASP A 24 12.99 -4.90 -8.39
C ASP A 24 12.44 -3.50 -8.73
N SER A 25 11.22 -3.39 -9.27
CA SER A 25 10.68 -2.10 -9.69
C SER A 25 9.16 -2.01 -9.67
N ILE A 26 8.68 -0.77 -9.61
CA ILE A 26 7.31 -0.38 -9.93
C ILE A 26 7.35 0.18 -11.36
N ASN A 27 6.52 -0.37 -12.24
CA ASN A 27 6.45 0.00 -13.64
C ASN A 27 5.10 0.63 -13.90
N VAL A 28 5.14 1.85 -14.43
CA VAL A 28 3.98 2.66 -14.79
C VAL A 28 3.78 2.51 -16.29
N LEU A 29 2.61 2.03 -16.66
CA LEU A 29 2.24 1.79 -18.03
C LEU A 29 1.87 3.10 -18.72
N ASP A 30 2.42 3.27 -19.91
CA ASP A 30 2.05 4.33 -20.83
C ASP A 30 2.04 3.71 -22.24
N PHE A 31 0.86 3.45 -22.78
CA PHE A 31 0.67 2.82 -24.08
C PHE A 31 1.01 3.74 -25.25
N ARG A 32 1.24 5.03 -24.99
CA ARG A 32 1.80 5.98 -25.98
C ARG A 32 3.30 5.76 -26.14
N ASN A 33 3.96 5.14 -25.15
CA ASN A 33 5.36 4.74 -25.25
C ASN A 33 5.47 3.40 -26.01
N PRO A 34 6.34 3.27 -27.03
CA PRO A 34 6.53 2.01 -27.75
C PRO A 34 6.91 0.81 -26.89
N SER A 35 7.54 1.05 -25.73
CA SER A 35 7.88 0.00 -24.76
C SER A 35 6.72 -0.38 -23.83
N GLY A 36 5.63 0.40 -23.84
CA GLY A 36 4.50 0.30 -22.91
C GLY A 36 4.80 0.77 -21.49
N ILE A 37 6.05 1.16 -21.16
CA ILE A 37 6.45 1.62 -19.82
C ILE A 37 6.85 3.10 -19.90
N GLY A 38 6.05 3.97 -19.29
CA GLY A 38 6.31 5.41 -19.22
C GLY A 38 7.29 5.78 -18.10
N LEU A 39 7.25 5.06 -16.97
CA LEU A 39 8.11 5.31 -15.82
C LEU A 39 8.46 4.01 -15.09
N LYS A 40 9.71 3.89 -14.65
CA LYS A 40 10.20 2.77 -13.85
C LYS A 40 10.84 3.30 -12.55
N ILE A 41 10.22 2.99 -11.42
CA ILE A 41 10.71 3.38 -10.09
C ILE A 41 11.36 2.16 -9.43
N PRO A 42 12.65 2.20 -9.07
CA PRO A 42 13.30 1.07 -8.40
C PRO A 42 12.73 0.86 -6.99
N LYS A 43 12.55 -0.41 -6.62
CA LYS A 43 12.20 -0.83 -5.25
C LYS A 43 13.10 -1.97 -4.85
N ILE A 44 13.55 -2.00 -3.60
CA ILE A 44 14.56 -2.98 -3.19
C ILE A 44 14.09 -3.67 -1.90
N GLY A 45 14.16 -5.00 -1.88
CA GLY A 45 13.94 -5.81 -0.67
C GLY A 45 12.51 -5.79 -0.13
N VAL A 46 11.53 -5.62 -1.01
CA VAL A 46 10.11 -5.70 -0.66
C VAL A 46 9.37 -6.65 -1.59
N SER A 47 8.58 -7.55 -1.01
CA SER A 47 7.67 -8.43 -1.72
C SER A 47 6.29 -7.78 -1.79
N VAL A 48 5.84 -7.42 -2.99
CA VAL A 48 4.58 -6.68 -3.20
C VAL A 48 3.40 -7.64 -3.24
N GLN A 49 2.38 -7.32 -2.45
CA GLN A 49 1.16 -8.11 -2.26
C GLN A 49 -0.08 -7.39 -2.74
N SER A 50 -0.10 -6.06 -2.63
CA SER A 50 -1.19 -5.21 -3.13
C SER A 50 -0.68 -3.87 -3.68
N VAL A 51 -1.45 -3.21 -4.55
CA VAL A 51 -1.11 -1.94 -5.18
C VAL A 51 -2.37 -1.12 -5.43
N LEU A 52 -2.28 0.18 -5.20
CA LEU A 52 -3.25 1.18 -5.58
C LEU A 52 -2.52 2.39 -6.18
N THR A 53 -3.10 2.98 -7.21
CA THR A 53 -2.69 4.26 -7.77
C THR A 53 -3.78 5.30 -7.60
N ARG A 54 -3.39 6.55 -7.31
CA ARG A 54 -4.31 7.68 -7.21
C ARG A 54 -3.56 8.98 -7.48
N GLY A 55 -3.79 9.62 -8.62
CA GLY A 55 -3.06 10.81 -9.03
C GLY A 55 -1.53 10.58 -8.98
N ASP A 56 -0.79 11.48 -8.33
CA ASP A 56 0.67 11.38 -8.18
C ASP A 56 1.15 10.23 -7.27
N SER A 57 0.25 9.50 -6.61
CA SER A 57 0.59 8.57 -5.54
C SER A 57 0.41 7.11 -5.96
N ILE A 58 1.41 6.29 -5.65
CA ILE A 58 1.34 4.84 -5.71
C ILE A 58 1.49 4.30 -4.29
N TYR A 59 0.52 3.51 -3.83
CA TYR A 59 0.58 2.80 -2.57
C TYR A 59 0.78 1.32 -2.84
N ILE A 60 1.74 0.68 -2.19
CA ILE A 60 1.94 -0.77 -2.26
C ILE A 60 1.82 -1.38 -0.88
N GLY A 61 1.04 -2.45 -0.75
CA GLY A 61 1.11 -3.33 0.41
C GLY A 61 2.22 -4.35 0.17
N CYS A 62 3.18 -4.43 1.07
CA CYS A 62 4.35 -5.29 0.90
C CYS A 62 4.87 -5.86 2.21
N ALA A 63 5.67 -6.92 2.09
CA ALA A 63 6.45 -7.46 3.19
C ALA A 63 7.93 -7.09 2.99
N ASN A 64 8.54 -6.48 4.01
CA ASN A 64 9.96 -6.17 4.01
C ASN A 64 10.80 -7.43 4.28
N THR A 65 11.71 -7.76 3.36
CA THR A 65 12.56 -8.96 3.45
C THR A 65 14.01 -8.66 3.84
N ARG A 66 14.37 -7.38 4.04
CA ARG A 66 15.76 -6.93 4.26
C ARG A 66 16.24 -6.93 5.71
N PHE A 67 15.38 -7.23 6.68
CA PHE A 67 15.80 -7.25 8.07
C PHE A 67 16.66 -8.48 8.36
N ALA A 68 17.95 -8.39 8.06
CA ALA A 68 18.99 -9.27 8.59
C ALA A 68 19.01 -9.12 10.13
N GLY A 69 18.13 -9.86 10.80
CA GLY A 69 17.98 -9.81 12.26
C GLY A 69 16.55 -10.00 12.76
N LYS A 70 15.52 -9.66 11.97
CA LYS A 70 14.13 -9.99 12.31
C LYS A 70 13.76 -11.33 11.69
N LYS A 71 13.30 -12.28 12.52
CA LYS A 71 12.95 -13.64 12.10
C LYS A 71 11.75 -13.70 11.13
N HIS A 72 10.97 -12.63 11.01
CA HIS A 72 9.73 -12.62 10.24
C HIS A 72 9.62 -11.38 9.33
N PRO A 73 9.09 -11.54 8.10
CA PRO A 73 8.80 -10.43 7.21
C PRO A 73 7.84 -9.43 7.88
N CYS A 74 8.16 -8.14 7.82
CA CYS A 74 7.33 -7.09 8.40
C CYS A 74 6.36 -6.55 7.34
N PRO A 75 5.03 -6.72 7.52
CA PRO A 75 4.03 -6.13 6.62
C PRO A 75 3.98 -4.61 6.77
N GLN A 76 3.95 -3.91 5.64
CA GLN A 76 3.95 -2.45 5.59
C GLN A 76 3.28 -1.94 4.31
N VAL A 77 2.71 -0.75 4.37
CA VAL A 77 2.31 0.02 3.19
C VAL A 77 3.42 1.00 2.84
N GLN A 78 3.86 1.02 1.59
CA GLN A 78 4.82 2.01 1.09
C GLN A 78 4.13 2.96 0.11
N HIS A 79 4.41 4.25 0.25
CA HIS A 79 3.89 5.31 -0.62
C HIS A 79 5.02 5.86 -1.50
N PHE A 80 4.84 5.79 -2.81
CA PHE A 80 5.74 6.35 -3.82
C PHE A 80 5.05 7.53 -4.51
N SER A 81 5.84 8.53 -4.90
CA SER A 81 5.38 9.64 -5.75
C SER A 81 5.86 9.42 -7.17
N LEU A 82 4.95 9.54 -8.13
CA LEU A 82 5.24 9.50 -9.57
C LEU A 82 6.15 10.66 -9.96
N ARG A 83 5.83 11.88 -9.53
CA ARG A 83 6.58 13.11 -9.81
C ARG A 83 7.98 13.10 -9.19
N LYS A 84 8.12 12.61 -7.95
CA LYS A 84 9.43 12.50 -7.29
C LYS A 84 10.18 11.21 -7.68
N GLN A 85 9.52 10.27 -8.36
CA GLN A 85 10.04 8.97 -8.77
C GLN A 85 10.75 8.19 -7.65
N ARG A 86 10.20 8.28 -6.43
CA ARG A 86 10.83 7.68 -5.23
C ARG A 86 9.82 7.36 -4.14
N LEU A 87 10.26 6.53 -3.19
CA LEU A 87 9.57 6.30 -1.93
C LEU A 87 9.46 7.61 -1.15
N VAL A 88 8.26 7.92 -0.69
CA VAL A 88 7.92 9.11 0.11
C VAL A 88 7.71 8.73 1.56
N ASN A 89 7.00 7.64 1.84
CA ASN A 89 6.72 7.23 3.21
C ASN A 89 6.53 5.71 3.35
N THR A 90 6.70 5.20 4.56
CA THR A 90 6.47 3.80 4.94
C THR A 90 5.59 3.73 6.19
N TYR A 91 4.52 2.93 6.12
CA TYR A 91 3.55 2.71 7.19
C TYR A 91 3.64 1.24 7.61
N SER A 92 4.33 0.96 8.72
CA SER A 92 4.52 -0.40 9.21
C SER A 92 3.32 -0.83 10.05
N LEU A 93 2.81 -2.03 9.79
CA LEU A 93 1.82 -2.64 10.68
C LEU A 93 2.51 -3.06 11.99
N PRO A 94 1.78 -3.11 13.12
CA PRO A 94 2.31 -3.59 14.40
C PRO A 94 2.84 -5.02 14.26
N GLU A 95 3.90 -5.32 15.01
CA GLU A 95 4.41 -6.69 15.06
C GLU A 95 3.34 -7.62 15.62
N SER A 96 3.10 -8.74 14.93
CA SER A 96 2.23 -9.80 15.39
C SER A 96 2.98 -11.12 15.35
N ASN A 97 2.66 -12.00 16.30
CA ASN A 97 3.20 -13.36 16.32
C ASN A 97 2.42 -14.31 15.37
N SER A 98 1.59 -13.75 14.50
CA SER A 98 0.76 -14.51 13.56
C SER A 98 1.59 -15.08 12.40
N HIS A 99 1.10 -16.15 11.78
CA HIS A 99 1.74 -16.72 10.59
C HIS A 99 1.81 -15.70 9.46
N SER A 100 2.88 -15.71 8.67
CA SER A 100 3.13 -14.76 7.57
C SER A 100 2.03 -14.70 6.51
N HIS A 101 1.24 -15.76 6.37
CA HIS A 101 0.08 -15.77 5.46
C HIS A 101 -1.09 -14.92 5.96
N HIS A 102 -1.25 -14.75 7.27
CA HIS A 102 -2.27 -13.88 7.86
C HIS A 102 -1.87 -12.41 7.81
N SER A 103 -0.58 -12.12 7.74
CA SER A 103 -0.06 -10.74 7.73
C SER A 103 0.07 -10.13 6.34
N ALA A 104 -0.19 -10.89 5.27
CA ALA A 104 -0.14 -10.40 3.89
C ALA A 104 -1.21 -9.34 3.64
N ILE A 105 -0.80 -8.16 3.14
CA ILE A 105 -1.70 -7.04 2.88
C ILE A 105 -2.45 -7.29 1.57
N THR A 106 -3.73 -7.64 1.68
CA THR A 106 -4.59 -8.04 0.55
C THR A 106 -5.11 -6.84 -0.23
N GLN A 107 -5.30 -5.69 0.42
CA GLN A 107 -5.75 -4.47 -0.22
C GLN A 107 -5.15 -3.24 0.48
N VAL A 108 -4.84 -2.21 -0.31
CA VAL A 108 -4.35 -0.90 0.18
C VAL A 108 -5.22 0.23 -0.35
N TRP A 109 -5.32 1.30 0.43
CA TRP A 109 -5.95 2.55 0.01
C TRP A 109 -5.20 3.75 0.59
N GLY A 110 -5.21 4.89 -0.11
CA GLY A 110 -4.58 6.09 0.43
C GLY A 110 -4.96 7.39 -0.27
N ASN A 111 -4.87 8.48 0.48
CA ASN A 111 -4.92 9.86 -0.03
C ASN A 111 -4.00 10.78 0.80
N SER A 112 -4.19 12.09 0.69
CA SER A 112 -3.39 13.11 1.41
C SER A 112 -3.57 13.12 2.93
N ASN A 113 -4.62 12.48 3.44
CA ASN A 113 -5.01 12.56 4.85
C ASN A 113 -4.87 11.20 5.55
N LEU A 114 -5.13 10.12 4.83
CA LEU A 114 -5.29 8.78 5.39
C LEU A 114 -4.67 7.74 4.47
N VAL A 115 -3.93 6.80 5.04
CA VAL A 115 -3.45 5.58 4.37
C VAL A 115 -3.98 4.37 5.12
N MET A 116 -4.38 3.35 4.38
CA MET A 116 -4.95 2.12 4.92
C MET A 116 -4.38 0.88 4.25
N GLY A 117 -4.24 -0.18 5.03
CA GLY A 117 -3.93 -1.52 4.55
C GLY A 117 -4.72 -2.55 5.34
N VAL A 118 -5.27 -3.55 4.64
CA VAL A 118 -6.00 -4.66 5.28
C VAL A 118 -5.23 -5.96 5.11
N CYS A 119 -5.20 -6.76 6.18
CA CYS A 119 -4.73 -8.14 6.17
C CYS A 119 -5.59 -8.97 7.13
N GLY A 120 -5.24 -10.25 7.33
CA GLY A 120 -5.95 -11.13 8.25
C GLY A 120 -5.98 -10.66 9.70
N LEU A 121 -5.18 -9.65 10.06
CA LEU A 121 -5.12 -9.07 11.40
C LEU A 121 -6.02 -7.84 11.59
N GLY A 122 -6.77 -7.46 10.55
CA GLY A 122 -7.61 -6.28 10.56
C GLY A 122 -7.27 -5.27 9.47
N LEU A 123 -8.00 -4.16 9.49
CA LEU A 123 -7.77 -2.97 8.69
C LEU A 123 -7.03 -1.93 9.53
N PHE A 124 -5.85 -1.54 9.08
CA PHE A 124 -4.97 -0.59 9.76
C PHE A 124 -5.05 0.76 9.06
N ALA A 125 -5.37 1.81 9.83
CA ALA A 125 -5.43 3.18 9.35
C ALA A 125 -4.26 4.00 9.90
N PHE A 126 -3.68 4.84 9.05
CA PHE A 126 -2.53 5.71 9.36
C PHE A 126 -2.84 7.13 8.92
N ASP A 127 -2.45 8.12 9.71
CA ASP A 127 -2.46 9.50 9.25
C ASP A 127 -1.37 9.70 8.18
N ALA A 128 -1.74 10.33 7.07
CA ALA A 128 -0.80 10.59 5.96
C ALA A 128 -0.03 11.92 6.13
N SER A 129 -0.16 12.59 7.28
CA SER A 129 0.33 13.95 7.49
C SER A 129 1.84 14.06 7.21
N LYS A 130 2.18 15.08 6.41
CA LYS A 130 3.46 15.29 5.73
C LYS A 130 4.66 15.22 6.67
N ASP A 131 5.41 14.15 6.55
CA ASP A 131 6.81 14.14 6.94
C ASP A 131 7.61 14.67 5.74
N ASP A 132 7.90 15.99 5.72
CA ASP A 132 8.83 16.61 4.76
C ASP A 132 10.30 16.27 5.10
N SER A 133 10.53 15.32 6.02
CA SER A 133 11.86 14.81 6.29
C SER A 133 12.29 13.84 5.17
N PRO A 134 13.48 14.03 4.56
CA PRO A 134 14.01 13.07 3.61
C PRO A 134 14.35 11.79 4.38
N GLN A 135 13.47 10.77 4.31
CA GLN A 135 13.84 9.43 4.79
C GLN A 135 15.04 8.96 3.95
N SER A 136 16.21 8.93 4.58
CA SER A 136 17.47 8.56 3.98
C SER A 136 17.43 7.08 3.60
N PHE A 137 18.07 6.72 2.48
CA PHE A 137 18.30 5.34 2.07
C PHE A 137 19.27 4.57 2.99
N THR A 138 19.54 5.08 4.18
CA THR A 138 20.49 4.57 5.16
C THR A 138 19.78 4.26 6.48
N GLY A 139 19.55 2.97 6.71
CA GLY A 139 19.84 2.29 7.97
C GLY A 139 18.97 2.54 9.20
N ASP A 140 18.37 3.71 9.42
CA ASP A 140 17.72 4.04 10.68
C ASP A 140 16.21 4.20 10.52
N ILE A 141 15.52 3.08 10.76
CA ILE A 141 14.08 2.93 10.74
C ILE A 141 13.52 3.48 12.07
N SER A 142 13.38 4.80 12.17
CA SER A 142 12.72 5.43 13.32
C SER A 142 11.54 6.32 12.95
N SER A 143 11.23 6.50 11.67
CA SER A 143 10.04 7.21 11.20
C SER A 143 8.88 6.26 10.86
N THR A 144 8.71 5.17 11.61
CA THR A 144 7.52 4.33 11.50
C THR A 144 6.30 5.13 11.93
N GLN A 145 5.48 5.56 10.96
CA GLN A 145 4.20 6.21 11.21
C GLN A 145 3.34 5.33 12.11
N LYS A 146 2.86 5.89 13.23
CA LYS A 146 2.03 5.14 14.18
C LYS A 146 0.67 4.84 13.57
N VAL A 147 0.17 3.64 13.83
CA VAL A 147 -1.21 3.27 13.50
C VAL A 147 -2.15 4.18 14.27
N LYS A 148 -3.09 4.80 13.56
CA LYS A 148 -4.14 5.65 14.12
C LYS A 148 -5.30 4.82 14.67
N ASP A 149 -5.76 3.84 13.89
CA ASP A 149 -6.88 2.98 14.26
C ASP A 149 -6.68 1.57 13.68
N VAL A 150 -7.21 0.57 14.37
CA VAL A 150 -7.25 -0.84 13.96
C VAL A 150 -8.69 -1.31 14.01
N ILE A 151 -9.19 -1.76 12.86
CA ILE A 151 -10.58 -2.13 12.66
C ILE A 151 -10.67 -3.64 12.39
N GLY A 152 -11.56 -4.32 13.11
CA GLY A 152 -11.79 -5.77 12.97
C GLY A 152 -11.04 -6.62 14.00
N SER A 153 -11.26 -7.93 13.93
CA SER A 153 -10.54 -8.93 14.75
C SER A 153 -9.21 -9.34 14.11
N ASP A 154 -8.36 -10.01 14.87
CA ASP A 154 -7.02 -10.45 14.47
C ASP A 154 -7.00 -11.81 13.74
N ASP A 155 -8.13 -12.23 13.18
CA ASP A 155 -8.36 -13.56 12.63
C ASP A 155 -9.24 -13.60 11.36
N LEU A 156 -9.21 -12.53 10.56
CA LEU A 156 -10.01 -12.39 9.33
C LEU A 156 -9.52 -13.30 8.21
N TYR A 157 -10.46 -13.97 7.53
CA TYR A 157 -10.19 -14.79 6.35
C TYR A 157 -10.55 -14.10 5.03
N SER A 158 -9.53 -13.83 4.21
CA SER A 158 -9.62 -13.12 2.93
C SER A 158 -10.31 -11.75 3.04
N PRO A 159 -9.82 -10.83 3.90
CA PRO A 159 -10.47 -9.55 4.12
C PRO A 159 -10.25 -8.57 2.96
N SER A 160 -11.24 -7.72 2.76
CA SER A 160 -11.23 -6.55 1.87
C SER A 160 -11.96 -5.39 2.55
N PHE A 161 -11.85 -4.19 1.98
CA PHE A 161 -12.60 -3.06 2.49
C PHE A 161 -13.03 -2.10 1.40
N ASP A 162 -14.04 -1.30 1.69
CA ASP A 162 -14.39 -0.11 0.92
C ASP A 162 -14.31 1.13 1.82
N TYR A 163 -14.03 2.28 1.22
CA TYR A 163 -13.94 3.56 1.93
C TYR A 163 -14.68 4.67 1.20
N LEU A 164 -15.65 5.26 1.88
CA LEU A 164 -16.45 6.36 1.38
C LEU A 164 -16.86 7.29 2.52
N ALA A 165 -16.78 8.61 2.28
CA ALA A 165 -17.27 9.63 3.21
C ALA A 165 -16.80 9.42 4.66
N SER A 166 -15.49 9.23 4.84
CA SER A 166 -14.86 9.01 6.15
C SER A 166 -15.24 7.71 6.86
N CYS A 167 -15.92 6.81 6.17
CA CYS A 167 -16.33 5.52 6.69
C CYS A 167 -15.61 4.39 5.96
N ALA A 168 -15.19 3.38 6.71
CA ALA A 168 -14.66 2.13 6.19
C ALA A 168 -15.65 0.99 6.43
N LEU A 169 -15.95 0.24 5.37
CA LEU A 169 -16.66 -1.03 5.43
C LEU A 169 -15.65 -2.16 5.30
N LEU A 170 -15.39 -2.87 6.39
CA LEU A 170 -14.54 -4.05 6.43
C LEU A 170 -15.37 -5.31 6.19
N ILE A 171 -14.95 -6.13 5.24
CA ILE A 171 -15.61 -7.38 4.87
C ILE A 171 -14.61 -8.53 4.98
N SER A 172 -15.04 -9.63 5.59
CA SER A 172 -14.30 -10.90 5.62
C SER A 172 -15.25 -12.03 5.26
N ARG A 173 -14.72 -13.19 4.81
CA ARG A 173 -15.58 -14.33 4.45
C ARG A 173 -16.19 -15.04 5.65
N ASP A 174 -15.59 -14.88 6.81
CA ASP A 174 -15.84 -15.68 8.01
C ASP A 174 -16.27 -14.85 9.23
N ARG A 175 -16.41 -13.53 9.08
CA ARG A 175 -16.87 -12.60 10.12
C ARG A 175 -17.94 -11.68 9.55
N PRO A 176 -18.89 -11.21 10.37
CA PRO A 176 -19.84 -10.18 9.96
C PRO A 176 -19.11 -8.93 9.44
N ALA A 177 -19.70 -8.27 8.45
CA ALA A 177 -19.16 -7.01 7.95
C ALA A 177 -19.21 -5.94 9.05
N LEU A 178 -18.19 -5.08 9.09
CA LEU A 178 -18.04 -4.07 10.13
C LEU A 178 -17.89 -2.68 9.50
N TRP A 179 -18.72 -1.75 9.96
CA TRP A 179 -18.71 -0.36 9.53
C TRP A 179 -18.08 0.52 10.61
N LYS A 180 -17.13 1.37 10.23
CA LYS A 180 -16.42 2.27 11.16
C LYS A 180 -16.21 3.64 10.56
N GLN A 181 -16.52 4.68 11.34
CA GLN A 181 -16.14 6.06 11.04
C GLN A 181 -14.70 6.34 11.50
N LEU A 182 -13.88 6.91 10.62
CA LEU A 182 -12.44 7.12 10.79
C LEU A 182 -12.01 8.59 11.01
N LEU A 183 -12.90 9.54 10.71
CA LEU A 183 -12.69 10.99 10.87
C LEU A 183 -13.82 11.61 11.69
#